data_AF-A0A0N0D1S9-F1
#
_entry.id   AF-A0A0N0D1S9-F1
#
_cell.length_a   1.000
_cell.length_b   1.000
_cell.length_c   1.000
_cell.angle_alpha   90.00
_cell.angle_beta   90.00
_cell.angle_gamma   90.00
#
_symmetry.space_group_name_H-M   'P 1'
#
loop_
_entity.id
_entity.type
_entity.pdbx_description
1 polymer ?
#
loop_
_entity_poly.entity_id
_entity_poly.type
_entity_poly.pdbx_seq_one_letter_code
_entity_poly.pdbx_strand_id
1 'polypeptide(L)'
;MLYFTLLTFLLTFIPFSFSYASYSICKLVRNMDDRDIDNENRIPLILIHGINGTSSINFPFIDGSDEKEKEYFQNFITFFYEQNLYTKYKLYRFHYLSNQYSVKDIAQELQEKLDAFILNNSIADSKFVIVAHSMGGVSCKIIHGRT
;
A
#
# COMPACT_ATOMS: atom_id res chain seq x y z
N MET A 1 -20.21 -47.03 -53.58
CA MET A 1 -20.49 -45.74 -52.91
C MET A 1 -20.21 -45.89 -51.43
N LEU A 2 -19.19 -45.24 -50.89
CA LEU A 2 -19.03 -45.01 -49.45
C LEU A 2 -18.36 -43.63 -49.29
N TYR A 3 -19.10 -42.66 -48.74
CA TYR A 3 -18.61 -41.33 -48.42
C TYR A 3 -17.92 -41.37 -47.06
N PHE A 4 -16.65 -41.00 -47.00
CA PHE A 4 -15.91 -40.77 -45.76
C PHE A 4 -15.94 -39.27 -45.46
N THR A 5 -16.83 -38.81 -44.59
CA THR A 5 -16.84 -37.42 -44.11
C THR A 5 -15.85 -37.27 -42.97
N LEU A 6 -14.74 -36.59 -43.25
CA LEU A 6 -13.70 -36.22 -42.30
C LEU A 6 -14.19 -35.03 -41.46
N LEU A 7 -14.56 -35.28 -40.20
CA LEU A 7 -14.91 -34.22 -39.24
C LEU A 7 -13.61 -33.66 -38.63
N THR A 8 -13.15 -32.51 -39.11
CA THR A 8 -12.02 -31.78 -38.54
C THR A 8 -12.43 -31.11 -37.22
N PHE A 9 -11.97 -31.67 -36.10
CA PHE A 9 -12.14 -31.08 -34.78
C PHE A 9 -11.13 -29.94 -34.62
N LEU A 10 -11.56 -28.70 -34.84
CA LEU A 10 -10.76 -27.50 -34.64
C LEU A 10 -10.64 -27.24 -33.12
N LEU A 11 -9.57 -27.73 -32.49
CA LEU A 11 -9.19 -27.34 -31.14
C LEU A 11 -8.81 -25.85 -31.15
N THR A 12 -9.75 -24.99 -30.78
CA THR A 12 -9.46 -23.61 -30.44
C THR A 12 -8.79 -23.61 -29.07
N PHE A 13 -7.47 -23.41 -29.06
CA PHE A 13 -6.73 -23.07 -27.85
C PHE A 13 -7.24 -21.71 -27.37
N ILE A 14 -8.19 -21.70 -26.45
CA ILE A 14 -8.51 -20.50 -25.68
C ILE A 14 -7.32 -20.31 -24.74
N PRO A 15 -6.53 -19.23 -24.85
CA PRO A 15 -5.48 -18.96 -23.87
C PRO A 15 -6.20 -18.68 -22.54
N PHE A 16 -6.18 -19.66 -21.64
CA PHE A 16 -6.57 -19.47 -20.26
C PHE A 16 -5.47 -18.63 -19.61
N SER A 17 -5.61 -17.31 -19.65
CA SER A 17 -4.76 -16.42 -18.88
C SER A 17 -5.12 -16.60 -17.41
N PHE A 18 -4.36 -17.44 -16.70
CA PHE A 18 -4.36 -17.42 -15.25
C PHE A 18 -3.81 -16.06 -14.81
N SER A 19 -4.70 -15.14 -14.42
CA SER A 19 -4.30 -14.00 -13.61
C SER A 19 -3.93 -14.56 -12.24
N TYR A 20 -2.64 -14.81 -12.00
CA TYR A 20 -2.15 -14.95 -10.63
C TYR A 20 -2.43 -13.61 -9.96
N ALA A 21 -3.37 -13.59 -9.02
CA ALA A 21 -3.51 -12.47 -8.11
C ALA A 21 -2.15 -12.28 -7.42
N SER A 22 -1.41 -11.24 -7.83
CA SER A 22 -0.15 -10.90 -7.21
C SER A 22 -0.43 -10.62 -5.74
N TYR A 23 0.01 -11.54 -4.86
CA TYR A 23 -0.12 -11.38 -3.43
C TYR A 23 0.81 -10.23 -3.01
N SER A 24 0.25 -9.04 -2.87
CA SER A 24 1.04 -7.87 -2.53
C SER A 24 1.53 -7.99 -1.09
N ILE A 25 2.84 -7.86 -0.90
CA ILE A 25 3.48 -8.00 0.43
C ILE A 25 3.39 -6.72 1.26
N CYS A 26 2.97 -5.63 0.61
CA CYS A 26 2.83 -4.29 1.16
C CYS A 26 1.49 -3.66 0.74
N LYS A 27 0.98 -2.75 1.56
CA LYS A 27 -0.20 -1.94 1.27
C LYS A 27 0.03 -0.50 1.70
N LEU A 28 -0.20 0.44 0.79
CA LEU A 28 -0.31 1.85 1.10
C LEU A 28 -1.80 2.20 1.11
N VAL A 29 -2.28 2.83 2.18
CA VAL A 29 -3.69 3.23 2.32
C VAL A 29 -3.79 4.64 2.89
N ARG A 30 -4.85 5.37 2.51
CA ARG A 30 -5.21 6.63 3.17
C ARG A 30 -5.75 6.30 4.56
N ASN A 31 -5.38 7.09 5.57
CA ASN A 31 -6.00 6.99 6.89
C ASN A 31 -7.43 7.55 6.81
N MET A 32 -8.44 6.68 6.91
CA MET A 32 -9.84 7.11 6.97
C MET A 32 -10.23 7.42 8.42
N ASP A 33 -10.63 8.66 8.67
CA ASP A 33 -11.03 9.17 9.97
C ASP A 33 -11.99 10.35 9.77
N ASP A 34 -13.09 10.39 10.53
CA ASP A 34 -14.14 11.41 10.38
C ASP A 34 -13.65 12.83 10.70
N ARG A 35 -12.53 12.97 11.41
CA ARG A 35 -11.88 14.25 11.70
C ARG A 35 -11.06 14.77 10.50
N ASP A 36 -10.83 13.93 9.48
CA ASP A 36 -10.07 14.33 8.30
C ASP A 36 -10.88 15.29 7.42
N ILE A 37 -10.25 16.37 6.98
CA ILE A 37 -10.87 17.35 6.06
C ILE A 37 -10.39 17.04 4.66
N ASP A 38 -11.31 16.91 3.70
CA ASP A 38 -10.92 16.65 2.32
C ASP A 38 -10.35 17.93 1.68
N ASN A 39 -9.02 17.98 1.61
CA ASN A 39 -8.24 19.05 1.00
C ASN A 39 -7.03 18.40 0.31
N GLU A 40 -6.98 18.56 -1.00
CA GLU A 40 -6.00 17.94 -1.89
C GLU A 40 -4.61 18.61 -1.82
N ASN A 41 -4.52 19.84 -1.30
CA ASN A 41 -3.27 20.60 -1.24
C ASN A 41 -2.38 20.28 -0.03
N ARG A 42 -2.75 19.25 0.75
CA ARG A 42 -2.03 18.87 1.97
C ARG A 42 -0.83 17.99 1.65
N ILE A 43 0.25 18.20 2.41
CA ILE A 43 1.48 17.43 2.26
C ILE A 43 1.22 15.98 2.67
N PRO A 44 1.50 14.97 1.83
CA PRO A 44 1.35 13.57 2.21
C PRO A 44 2.28 13.25 3.38
N LEU A 45 1.74 12.64 4.44
CA LEU A 45 2.50 12.12 5.57
C LEU A 45 2.27 10.61 5.65
N ILE A 46 3.31 9.83 5.42
CA ILE A 46 3.25 8.36 5.40
C ILE A 46 3.80 7.80 6.71
N LEU A 47 2.97 7.03 7.41
CA LEU A 47 3.35 6.27 8.59
C LEU A 47 3.82 4.86 8.22
N ILE A 48 4.97 4.46 8.74
CA ILE A 48 5.54 3.13 8.48
C ILE A 48 5.83 2.45 9.82
N HIS A 49 5.22 1.28 10.03
CA HIS A 49 5.37 0.54 11.27
C HIS A 49 6.72 -0.19 11.33
N GLY A 50 7.10 -0.62 12.52
CA GLY A 50 8.23 -1.52 12.75
C GLY A 50 7.81 -2.99 12.67
N ILE A 51 8.66 -3.87 13.21
CA ILE A 51 8.39 -5.31 13.28
C ILE A 51 7.05 -5.56 13.97
N ASN A 52 6.30 -6.54 13.47
CA ASN A 52 4.99 -7.00 13.97
C ASN A 52 3.86 -5.97 13.89
N GLY A 53 4.02 -4.86 13.19
CA GLY A 53 2.95 -3.86 13.02
C GLY A 53 1.73 -4.34 12.23
N THR A 54 1.79 -5.55 11.67
CA THR A 54 0.69 -6.24 10.98
C THR A 54 0.30 -7.57 11.61
N SER A 55 0.78 -7.87 12.83
CA SER A 55 0.57 -9.17 13.47
C SER A 55 -0.87 -9.44 13.92
N SER A 56 -1.63 -8.39 14.25
CA SER A 56 -3.02 -8.46 14.73
C SER A 56 -4.07 -8.14 13.66
N ILE A 57 -3.65 -7.86 12.41
CA ILE A 57 -4.54 -7.37 11.35
C ILE A 57 -4.71 -8.40 10.23
N ASN A 58 -5.88 -8.38 9.61
CA ASN A 58 -6.16 -9.22 8.45
C ASN A 58 -5.61 -8.57 7.18
N PHE A 59 -4.34 -8.81 6.88
CA PHE A 59 -3.57 -8.10 5.85
C PHE A 59 -4.28 -7.96 4.48
N PRO A 60 -4.90 -9.02 3.91
CA PRO A 60 -5.65 -8.93 2.66
C PRO A 60 -6.79 -7.92 2.65
N PHE A 61 -7.32 -7.55 3.83
CA PHE A 61 -8.47 -6.64 3.97
C PHE A 61 -8.11 -5.23 4.41
N ILE A 62 -6.83 -4.92 4.58
CA ILE A 62 -6.40 -3.54 4.90
C ILE A 62 -6.90 -2.56 3.83
N ASP A 63 -7.68 -1.56 4.24
CA ASP A 63 -8.27 -0.54 3.37
C ASP A 63 -8.17 0.90 3.89
N GLY A 64 -7.69 1.11 5.11
CA GLY A 64 -7.54 2.43 5.72
C GLY A 64 -8.58 2.76 6.81
N SER A 65 -9.67 2.00 6.89
CA SER A 65 -10.83 2.32 7.73
C SER A 65 -10.88 1.55 9.05
N ASP A 66 -10.36 0.33 9.10
CA ASP A 66 -10.49 -0.54 10.27
C ASP A 66 -9.65 -0.08 11.46
N GLU A 67 -10.23 -0.14 12.67
CA GLU A 67 -9.59 0.33 13.91
C GLU A 67 -8.35 -0.50 14.29
N LYS A 68 -8.32 -1.80 13.98
CA LYS A 68 -7.13 -2.63 14.26
C LYS A 68 -5.95 -2.23 13.36
N GLU A 69 -6.21 -1.74 12.15
CA GLU A 69 -5.16 -1.16 11.30
C GLU A 69 -4.54 0.09 11.93
N LYS A 70 -5.33 0.86 12.69
CA LYS A 70 -4.92 2.10 13.35
C LYS A 70 -4.17 1.84 14.64
N GLU A 71 -4.44 0.73 15.32
CA GLU A 71 -3.95 0.40 16.67
C GLU A 71 -2.46 0.67 16.85
N TYR A 72 -1.62 0.22 15.91
CA TYR A 72 -0.17 0.43 15.98
C TYR A 72 0.23 1.91 16.03
N PHE A 73 -0.51 2.74 15.29
CA PHE A 73 -0.24 4.16 15.14
C PHE A 73 -1.13 5.03 16.02
N GLN A 74 -1.99 4.44 16.86
CA GLN A 74 -3.06 5.15 17.56
C GLN A 74 -2.55 6.37 18.33
N ASN A 75 -1.44 6.23 19.05
CA ASN A 75 -0.85 7.34 19.81
C ASN A 75 -0.42 8.52 18.90
N PHE A 76 0.15 8.22 17.73
CA PHE A 76 0.53 9.25 16.77
C PHE A 76 -0.71 9.86 16.10
N ILE A 77 -1.72 9.05 15.75
CA ILE A 77 -2.97 9.53 15.16
C ILE A 77 -3.68 10.48 16.12
N THR A 78 -3.78 10.13 17.41
CA THR A 78 -4.32 11.02 18.44
C THR A 78 -3.56 12.34 18.49
N PHE A 79 -2.23 12.29 18.62
CA PHE A 79 -1.38 13.48 18.61
C PHE A 79 -1.54 14.32 17.33
N PHE A 80 -1.64 13.67 16.18
CA PHE A 80 -1.79 14.31 14.87
C PHE A 80 -3.05 15.19 14.79
N TYR A 81 -4.17 14.70 15.33
CA TYR A 81 -5.40 15.46 15.39
C TYR A 81 -5.38 16.52 16.51
N GLU A 82 -4.87 16.20 17.69
CA GLU A 82 -4.78 17.14 18.83
C GLU A 82 -3.89 18.36 18.52
N GLN A 83 -2.82 18.17 17.74
CA GLN A 83 -1.91 19.23 17.34
C GLN A 83 -2.30 19.93 16.03
N ASN A 84 -3.50 19.66 15.51
CA ASN A 84 -4.01 20.23 14.27
C ASN A 84 -3.10 19.98 13.04
N LEU A 85 -2.29 18.92 13.05
CA LEU A 85 -1.40 18.60 11.94
C LEU A 85 -2.19 18.22 10.68
N TYR A 86 -3.41 17.71 10.84
CA TYR A 86 -4.34 17.41 9.75
C TYR A 86 -4.66 18.62 8.86
N THR A 87 -4.48 19.86 9.34
CA THR A 87 -4.69 21.07 8.53
C THR A 87 -3.63 21.22 7.42
N LYS A 88 -2.43 20.67 7.64
CA LYS A 88 -1.28 20.78 6.74
C LYS A 88 -0.94 19.47 6.05
N TYR A 89 -1.17 18.34 6.72
CA TYR A 89 -0.75 17.03 6.27
C TYR A 89 -1.95 16.13 5.98
N LYS A 90 -1.82 15.28 4.97
CA LYS A 90 -2.79 14.22 4.65
C LYS A 90 -2.16 12.87 5.02
N LEU A 91 -2.83 12.14 5.91
CA LEU A 91 -2.24 10.98 6.56
C LEU A 91 -2.44 9.70 5.74
N TYR A 92 -1.35 8.97 5.53
CA TYR A 92 -1.31 7.66 4.88
C TYR A 92 -0.60 6.68 5.78
N ARG A 93 -0.92 5.39 5.63
CA ARG A 93 -0.27 4.30 6.36
C ARG A 93 0.26 3.28 5.36
N PHE A 94 1.51 2.91 5.53
CA PHE A 94 2.14 1.85 4.78
C PHE A 94 2.35 0.64 5.67
N HIS A 95 1.70 -0.46 5.27
CA HIS A 95 1.70 -1.73 5.95
C HIS A 95 2.53 -2.73 5.15
N TYR A 96 3.32 -3.56 5.83
CA TYR A 96 4.06 -4.65 5.21
C TYR A 96 4.07 -5.90 6.09
N LEU A 97 4.24 -7.07 5.47
CA LEU A 97 4.42 -8.33 6.19
C LEU A 97 5.82 -8.40 6.79
N SER A 98 5.92 -8.20 8.11
CA SER A 98 7.19 -8.23 8.84
C SER A 98 7.77 -9.65 8.89
N ASN A 99 9.10 -9.77 8.93
CA ASN A 99 9.86 -11.03 9.08
C ASN A 99 9.72 -12.05 7.94
N GLN A 100 9.03 -11.70 6.84
CA GLN A 100 8.84 -12.59 5.69
C GLN A 100 9.69 -12.19 4.47
N TYR A 101 10.03 -10.91 4.37
CA TYR A 101 10.71 -10.32 3.20
C TYR A 101 11.91 -9.50 3.63
N SER A 102 12.86 -9.31 2.71
CA SER A 102 14.03 -8.49 3.00
C SER A 102 13.65 -7.01 3.10
N VAL A 103 14.44 -6.23 3.83
CA VAL A 103 14.25 -4.77 3.91
C VAL A 103 14.33 -4.11 2.52
N LYS A 104 15.14 -4.68 1.62
CA LYS A 104 15.26 -4.22 0.24
C LYS A 104 13.94 -4.40 -0.53
N ASP A 105 13.30 -5.55 -0.40
CA ASP A 105 12.03 -5.84 -1.08
C ASP A 105 10.92 -4.93 -0.55
N ILE A 106 10.86 -4.72 0.77
CA ILE A 106 9.90 -3.81 1.41
C ILE A 106 10.12 -2.36 0.93
N ALA A 107 11.38 -1.92 0.81
CA ALA A 107 11.71 -0.58 0.33
C ALA A 107 11.32 -0.38 -1.15
N GLN A 108 11.57 -1.39 -1.99
CA GLN A 108 11.18 -1.38 -3.39
C GLN A 108 9.66 -1.31 -3.53
N GLU A 109 8.91 -2.12 -2.79
CA GLU A 109 7.45 -2.07 -2.79
C GLU A 109 6.91 -0.73 -2.28
N LEU A 110 7.52 -0.13 -1.26
CA LEU A 110 7.15 1.21 -0.82
C LEU A 110 7.31 2.24 -1.96
N GLN A 111 8.40 2.18 -2.71
CA GLN A 111 8.59 3.02 -3.89
C GLN A 111 7.51 2.77 -4.94
N GLU A 112 7.27 1.51 -5.31
CA GLU A 112 6.27 1.14 -6.32
C GLU A 112 4.84 1.55 -5.92
N LYS A 113 4.49 1.43 -4.63
CA LYS A 113 3.19 1.89 -4.11
C LYS A 113 3.07 3.42 -4.14
N LEU A 114 4.12 4.14 -3.78
CA LEU A 114 4.12 5.61 -3.88
C LEU A 114 3.98 6.07 -5.34
N ASP A 115 4.75 5.48 -6.25
CA ASP A 115 4.68 5.77 -7.68
C ASP A 115 3.28 5.50 -8.23
N ALA A 116 2.68 4.35 -7.87
CA ALA A 116 1.32 4.02 -8.26
C ALA A 116 0.28 5.03 -7.70
N PHE A 117 0.42 5.47 -6.46
CA PHE A 117 -0.48 6.47 -5.86
C PHE A 117 -0.34 7.84 -6.53
N ILE A 118 0.87 8.23 -6.91
CA ILE A 118 1.15 9.47 -7.63
C ILE A 118 0.55 9.41 -9.03
N LEU A 119 0.81 8.33 -9.78
CA LEU A 119 0.27 8.12 -11.14
C LEU A 119 -1.26 8.10 -11.16
N ASN A 120 -1.90 7.59 -10.11
CA ASN A 120 -3.35 7.55 -9.96
C ASN A 120 -3.94 8.84 -9.35
N ASN A 121 -3.16 9.89 -9.16
CA ASN A 121 -3.55 11.15 -8.50
C ASN A 121 -4.15 10.95 -7.09
N SER A 122 -3.83 9.82 -6.43
CA SER A 122 -4.24 9.55 -5.05
C SER A 122 -3.35 10.29 -4.03
N ILE A 123 -2.11 10.56 -4.42
CA ILE A 123 -1.15 11.42 -3.73
C ILE A 123 -0.68 12.48 -4.73
N ALA A 124 -0.57 13.74 -4.29
CA ALA A 124 -0.01 14.80 -5.12
C ALA A 124 1.47 14.53 -5.42
N ASP A 125 1.90 14.69 -6.68
CA ASP A 125 3.30 14.62 -7.11
C ASP A 125 4.09 15.80 -6.51
N SER A 126 4.51 15.63 -5.27
CA SER A 126 5.06 16.69 -4.43
C SER A 126 5.89 16.10 -3.30
N LYS A 127 6.53 16.98 -2.52
CA LYS A 127 7.25 16.56 -1.32
C LYS A 127 6.29 15.87 -0.36
N PHE A 128 6.70 14.73 0.16
CA PHE A 128 6.00 14.00 1.22
C PHE A 128 6.90 13.83 2.45
N VAL A 129 6.28 13.55 3.59
CA VAL A 129 6.94 13.30 4.87
C VAL A 129 6.77 11.83 5.24
N ILE A 130 7.85 11.20 5.68
CA ILE A 130 7.80 9.84 6.21
C ILE A 130 8.09 9.87 7.71
N VAL A 131 7.22 9.21 8.49
CA VAL A 131 7.45 8.90 9.90
C VAL A 131 7.50 7.38 10.04
N ALA A 132 8.68 6.87 10.37
CA ALA A 132 8.92 5.44 10.40
C ALA A 132 9.40 4.98 11.78
N HIS A 133 8.87 3.86 12.26
CA HIS A 133 9.23 3.30 13.56
C HIS A 133 10.15 2.07 13.40
N SER A 134 11.25 2.04 14.16
CA SER A 134 12.17 0.91 14.24
C SER A 134 12.63 0.40 12.86
N MET A 135 12.40 -0.87 12.50
CA MET A 135 12.74 -1.45 11.19
C MET A 135 12.14 -0.67 10.01
N GLY A 136 10.98 -0.03 10.21
CA GLY A 136 10.39 0.85 9.21
C GLY A 136 11.37 1.94 8.75
N GLY A 137 12.17 2.49 9.66
CA GLY A 137 13.16 3.51 9.33
C GLY A 137 14.28 3.01 8.42
N VAL A 138 14.63 1.71 8.50
CA VAL A 138 15.61 1.09 7.62
C VAL A 138 15.05 0.93 6.20
N SER A 139 13.78 0.51 6.08
CA SER A 139 13.10 0.42 4.79
C SER A 139 13.02 1.77 4.08
N CYS A 140 12.78 2.87 4.81
CA CYS A 140 12.71 4.21 4.22
C CYS A 140 14.06 4.74 3.76
N LYS A 141 15.13 4.43 4.50
CA LYS A 141 16.48 4.93 4.19
C LYS A 141 16.95 4.52 2.80
N ILE A 142 16.48 3.39 2.29
CA ILE A 142 16.83 2.87 0.95
C ILE A 142 16.21 3.72 -0.16
N ILE A 143 15.12 4.44 0.08
CA ILE A 143 14.38 5.23 -0.92
C ILE A 143 15.02 6.62 -1.16
N HIS A 144 16.06 6.99 -0.40
CA HIS A 144 16.73 8.29 -0.45
C HIS A 144 17.55 8.56 -1.75
N GLY A 145 17.25 7.87 -2.86
CA GLY A 145 17.87 8.09 -4.17
C GLY A 145 17.15 9.08 -5.09
N ARG A 146 16.00 9.65 -4.69
CA ARG A 146 15.19 10.58 -5.52
C ARG A 146 14.43 11.68 -4.73
N THR A 147 15.02 12.23 -3.67
CA THR A 147 14.48 13.46 -3.01
C THR A 147 15.23 14.70 -3.44
#